data_AF-A0A6A5B3X4-F1
#
_entry.id   AF-A0A6A5B3X4-F1
#
_cell.length_a   1.000
_cell.length_b   1.000
_cell.length_c   1.000
_cell.angle_alpha   90.00
_cell.angle_beta   90.00
_cell.angle_gamma   90.00
#
_symmetry.space_group_name_H-M   'P 1'
#
loop_
_entity.id
_entity.type
_entity.pdbx_description
1 polymer ?
#
loop_
_entity_poly.entity_id
_entity_poly.type
_entity_poly.pdbx_seq_one_letter_code
_entity_poly.pdbx_strand_id
1 'polypeptide(L)'
;MDGGLFDFQPILDASTVTISPFYCTQADIKPSQYVPMWWAMYPPEPERIQWLYELGKHDAYVWAKKHGYTAKAHVSPLPLESRAIYQTKLGRFLGYKTMESHVLDFFFMLTVVAIWKPVAFTLLYTELWVRALVHATESGVLAMSSAGAWNWLATVSVALTLMGAGMVLPT
;
A
#
# COMPACT_ATOMS: atom_id res chain seq x y z
N MET A 1 0.96 -2.89 2.32
CA MET A 1 0.60 -2.09 3.52
C MET A 1 1.81 -1.25 3.86
N ASP A 2 1.78 0.01 3.42
CA ASP A 2 2.92 0.93 3.34
C ASP A 2 2.92 1.85 4.57
N GLY A 3 3.28 1.29 5.73
CA GLY A 3 3.42 2.05 6.98
C GLY A 3 4.59 3.05 6.97
N GLY A 4 5.31 3.16 5.85
CA GLY A 4 6.34 4.16 5.63
C GLY A 4 5.73 5.47 5.13
N LEU A 5 5.07 5.43 3.96
CA LEU A 5 4.65 6.65 3.25
C LEU A 5 3.37 7.30 3.79
N PHE A 6 2.45 6.49 4.31
CA PHE A 6 1.22 6.96 4.92
C PHE A 6 1.13 6.40 6.33
N ASP A 7 0.71 7.24 7.27
CA ASP A 7 0.47 6.84 8.64
C ASP A 7 -0.70 5.84 8.69
N PHE A 8 -0.39 4.56 8.54
CA PHE A 8 -1.30 3.43 8.70
C PHE A 8 -1.03 2.71 10.03
N GLN A 9 -0.56 3.43 11.05
CA GLN A 9 -0.47 2.86 12.38
C GLN A 9 -1.89 2.48 12.83
N PRO A 10 -2.14 1.22 13.26
CA PRO A 10 -3.46 0.83 13.73
C PRO A 10 -3.77 1.64 15.00
N ILE A 11 -4.76 2.51 14.90
CA ILE A 11 -5.26 3.28 16.05
C ILE A 11 -6.11 2.31 16.87
N LEU A 12 -5.54 1.79 17.96
CA LEU A 12 -6.20 0.81 18.83
C LEU A 12 -7.13 1.49 19.84
N ASP A 13 -6.67 2.62 20.39
CA ASP A 13 -7.39 3.41 21.41
C ASP A 13 -7.01 4.90 21.35
N ALA A 14 -7.78 5.77 22.02
CA ALA A 14 -7.51 7.20 22.14
C ALA A 14 -6.20 7.53 22.89
N SER A 15 -5.61 6.54 23.57
CA SER A 15 -4.28 6.64 24.19
C SER A 15 -3.12 6.19 23.29
N THR A 16 -3.39 5.85 22.02
CA THR A 16 -2.36 5.39 21.08
C THR A 16 -1.55 6.59 20.61
N VAL A 17 -0.23 6.55 20.81
CA VAL A 17 0.68 7.60 20.35
C VAL A 17 1.10 7.31 18.92
N THR A 18 0.81 8.26 18.02
CA THR A 18 1.19 8.17 16.62
C THR A 18 2.53 8.87 16.36
N ILE A 19 3.42 8.19 15.65
CA ILE A 19 4.77 8.70 15.36
C ILE A 19 5.00 8.61 13.86
N SER A 20 5.33 9.75 13.24
CA SER A 20 5.67 9.78 11.82
C SER A 20 6.98 10.53 11.57
N PRO A 21 7.87 9.98 10.73
CA PRO A 21 9.11 10.66 10.32
C PRO A 21 8.86 11.77 9.27
N PHE A 22 7.63 11.89 8.76
CA PHE A 22 7.29 12.84 7.71
C PHE A 22 6.48 14.01 8.25
N TYR A 23 6.74 15.22 7.74
CA TYR A 23 6.05 16.44 8.15
C TYR A 23 4.60 16.52 7.63
N CYS A 24 4.28 15.76 6.59
CA CYS A 24 3.01 15.82 5.85
C CYS A 24 1.95 14.84 6.37
N THR A 25 2.17 14.17 7.50
CA THR A 25 1.25 13.22 8.12
C THR A 25 0.63 13.82 9.39
N GLN A 26 -0.58 13.37 9.71
CA GLN A 26 -1.29 13.75 10.93
C GLN A 26 -0.88 12.81 12.07
N ALA A 27 0.28 13.09 12.68
CA ALA A 27 0.82 12.33 13.80
C ALA A 27 1.04 13.20 15.05
N ASP A 28 1.03 12.58 16.23
CA ASP A 28 1.26 13.21 17.53
C ASP A 28 2.70 13.70 17.67
N ILE A 29 3.64 12.85 17.28
CA ILE A 29 5.07 13.15 17.21
C ILE A 29 5.45 13.27 15.74
N LYS A 30 5.82 14.48 15.35
CA LYS A 30 6.25 14.84 13.99
C LYS A 30 7.56 15.65 14.04
N PRO A 31 8.39 15.58 12.99
CA PRO A 31 9.66 16.29 12.99
C PRO A 31 9.47 17.81 13.07
N SER A 32 10.19 18.47 13.98
CA SER A 32 10.18 19.93 14.14
C SER A 32 10.96 20.66 13.05
N GLN A 33 11.90 19.97 12.42
CA GLN A 33 12.67 20.44 11.27
C GLN A 33 12.29 19.66 10.02
N TYR A 34 12.44 20.27 8.84
CA TYR A 34 12.10 19.61 7.59
C TYR A 34 13.03 18.41 7.33
N VAL A 35 12.41 17.26 7.05
CA VAL A 35 13.08 16.01 6.66
C VAL A 35 12.60 15.65 5.24
N PRO A 36 13.50 15.52 4.26
CA PRO A 36 13.13 15.15 2.89
C PRO A 36 12.50 13.75 2.84
N MET A 37 11.37 13.61 2.16
CA MET A 37 10.67 12.31 2.09
C MET A 37 11.45 11.25 1.32
N TRP A 38 12.24 11.67 0.33
CA TRP A 38 13.07 10.76 -0.47
C TRP A 38 14.13 10.03 0.37
N TRP A 39 14.45 10.50 1.59
CA TRP A 39 15.35 9.79 2.50
C TRP A 39 14.81 8.42 2.94
N ALA A 40 13.51 8.17 2.80
CA ALA A 40 12.95 6.83 3.01
C ALA A 40 13.29 5.84 1.88
N MET A 41 13.57 6.32 0.68
CA MET A 41 14.05 5.49 -0.43
C MET A 41 15.57 5.36 -0.44
N TYR A 42 16.28 6.45 -0.15
CA TYR A 42 17.74 6.46 -0.17
C TYR A 42 18.28 7.04 1.14
N PRO A 43 19.02 6.24 1.93
CA PRO A 43 19.50 6.68 3.23
C PRO A 43 20.49 7.85 3.07
N PRO A 44 20.44 8.84 3.98
CA PRO A 44 21.38 9.95 3.95
C PRO A 44 22.76 9.53 4.48
N GLU A 45 23.74 10.44 4.44
CA GLU A 45 25.08 10.20 4.99
C GLU A 45 25.05 9.94 6.51
N PRO A 46 26.04 9.23 7.08
CA PRO A 46 26.04 8.84 8.50
C PRO A 46 25.84 10.00 9.49
N GLU A 47 26.44 11.16 9.22
CA GLU A 47 26.29 12.36 10.06
C GLU A 47 24.84 12.86 10.09
N ARG A 48 24.14 12.76 8.95
CA ARG A 48 22.74 13.16 8.81
C ARG A 48 21.79 12.16 9.46
N ILE A 49 22.15 10.88 9.50
CA ILE A 49 21.42 9.86 10.26
C ILE A 49 21.48 10.18 11.76
N GLN A 50 22.67 10.53 12.27
CA GLN A 50 22.82 10.92 13.67
C GLN A 50 21.98 12.16 14.00
N TRP A 51 22.00 13.17 13.13
CA TRP A 51 21.14 14.34 13.30
C TRP A 51 19.65 13.98 13.31
N LEU A 52 19.20 13.12 12.39
CA LEU A 52 17.81 12.68 12.31
C LEU A 52 17.37 11.96 13.60
N TYR A 53 18.27 11.15 14.17
CA TYR A 53 18.06 10.51 15.47
C TYR A 53 17.93 11.52 16.62
N GLU A 54 18.82 12.51 16.67
CA GLU A 54 18.77 13.58 17.67
C GLU A 54 17.50 14.44 17.55
N LEU A 55 17.03 14.69 16.32
CA LEU A 55 15.78 15.37 16.03
C LEU A 55 14.57 14.59 16.54
N GLY A 56 14.45 13.31 16.18
CA GLY A 56 13.34 12.47 16.64
C GLY A 56 13.31 12.35 18.17
N LYS A 57 14.49 12.25 18.81
CA LYS A 57 14.61 12.25 20.26
C LYS A 57 14.09 13.55 20.86
N HIS A 58 14.52 14.71 20.35
CA HIS A 58 14.05 16.01 20.80
C HIS A 58 12.52 16.13 20.72
N ASP A 59 11.93 15.76 19.60
CA ASP A 59 10.50 15.91 19.36
C ASP A 59 9.66 14.98 20.25
N ALA A 60 10.16 13.77 20.51
CA ALA A 60 9.57 12.86 21.50
C ALA A 60 9.62 13.44 22.92
N TYR A 61 10.73 14.07 23.33
CA TYR A 61 10.82 14.72 24.66
C TYR A 61 9.89 15.92 24.78
N VAL A 62 9.77 16.74 23.73
CA VAL A 62 8.86 17.89 23.71
C VAL A 62 7.42 17.42 23.84
N TRP A 63 7.04 16.39 23.09
CA TRP A 63 5.71 15.79 23.17
C TRP A 63 5.43 15.20 24.56
N ALA A 64 6.37 14.44 25.12
CA ALA A 64 6.24 13.83 26.44
C ALA A 64 6.13 14.89 27.55
N LYS A 65 6.87 15.99 27.45
CA LYS A 65 6.81 17.12 28.39
C LYS A 65 5.45 17.82 28.33
N LYS A 66 4.89 18.01 27.13
CA LYS A 66 3.57 18.62 26.93
C LYS A 66 2.44 17.82 27.60
N HIS A 67 2.58 16.49 27.63
CA HIS A 67 1.61 15.58 28.26
C HIS A 67 1.93 15.27 29.74
N GLY A 68 2.97 15.88 30.31
CA GLY A 68 3.33 15.70 31.73
C GLY A 68 4.04 14.37 32.05
N TYR A 69 4.47 13.61 31.05
CA TYR A 69 5.17 12.33 31.26
C TYR A 69 6.64 12.49 31.66
N THR A 70 7.24 13.66 31.42
CA THR A 70 8.64 13.93 31.79
C THR A 70 8.88 15.39 32.16
N ALA A 71 9.73 15.60 33.17
CA ALA A 71 10.24 16.93 33.54
C ALA A 71 11.57 17.28 32.83
N LYS A 72 12.18 16.31 32.13
CA LYS A 72 13.46 16.52 31.45
C LYS A 72 13.26 17.35 30.20
N ALA A 73 13.97 18.48 30.11
CA ALA A 73 14.11 19.23 28.88
C ALA A 73 15.25 18.63 28.05
N HIS A 74 14.98 18.34 26.77
CA HIS A 74 16.01 17.95 25.83
C HIS A 74 16.50 19.18 25.06
N VAL A 75 17.80 19.26 24.80
CA VAL A 75 18.38 20.36 24.01
C VAL A 75 18.00 20.13 22.54
N SER A 76 17.52 21.17 21.87
CA SER A 76 17.25 21.09 20.43
C SER A 76 18.54 20.78 19.67
N PRO A 77 18.53 19.82 18.72
CA PRO A 77 19.69 19.61 17.87
C PRO A 77 20.00 20.89 17.10
N LEU A 78 21.29 21.11 16.83
CA LEU A 78 21.71 22.19 15.94
C LEU A 78 20.93 22.10 14.62
N PRO A 79 20.37 23.21 14.11
CA PRO A 79 19.76 23.22 12.79
C PRO A 79 20.78 22.69 11.79
N LEU A 80 20.39 21.74 10.93
CA LEU A 80 21.31 21.26 9.91
C LEU A 80 21.70 22.46 9.05
N GLU A 81 22.96 22.90 9.09
CA GLU A 81 23.38 24.06 8.31
C GLU A 81 23.03 23.84 6.84
N SER A 82 22.37 24.82 6.22
CA SER A 82 21.97 24.78 4.81
C SER A 82 23.13 24.46 3.85
N ARG A 83 24.38 24.72 4.26
CA ARG A 83 25.61 24.36 3.51
C ARG A 83 25.98 22.87 3.58
N ALA A 84 25.60 22.15 4.62
CA ALA A 84 25.92 20.73 4.85
C ALA A 84 24.87 19.75 4.27
N ILE A 85 23.78 20.27 3.70
CA ILE A 85 22.70 19.48 3.09
C ILE A 85 23.12 18.84 1.73
N TYR A 86 24.22 19.29 1.10
CA TYR A 86 24.45 19.12 -0.35
C TYR A 86 25.78 18.50 -0.80
N GLN A 87 26.12 17.28 -0.37
CA GLN A 87 27.28 16.55 -0.93
C GLN A 87 26.93 15.14 -1.47
N THR A 88 25.68 14.86 -1.85
CA THR A 88 25.38 13.65 -2.64
C THR A 88 25.63 13.89 -4.13
N LYS A 89 26.38 12.99 -4.78
CA LYS A 89 26.71 13.07 -6.22
C LYS A 89 25.47 13.19 -7.14
N LEU A 90 24.33 12.65 -6.69
CA LEU A 90 23.03 12.76 -7.36
C LEU A 90 22.41 14.17 -7.28
N GLY A 91 22.62 14.90 -6.16
CA GLY A 91 22.10 16.26 -5.97
C GLY A 91 22.74 17.28 -6.93
N ARG A 92 23.97 17.02 -7.39
CA ARG A 92 24.64 17.80 -8.45
C ARG A 92 24.03 17.56 -9.84
N PHE A 93 23.52 16.35 -10.10
CA PHE A 93 22.92 15.98 -11.38
C PHE A 93 21.45 16.42 -11.47
N LEU A 94 20.72 16.38 -10.36
CA LEU A 94 19.28 16.71 -10.29
C LEU A 94 18.98 18.17 -9.89
N GLY A 95 19.99 19.02 -9.68
CA GLY A 95 19.79 20.47 -9.57
C GLY A 95 18.99 20.93 -8.35
N TYR A 96 19.20 20.33 -7.17
CA TYR A 96 18.50 20.75 -5.95
C TYR A 96 19.04 22.11 -5.45
N LYS A 97 18.38 23.22 -5.79
CA LYS A 97 18.56 24.53 -5.13
C LYS A 97 17.44 24.74 -4.12
N THR A 98 17.76 25.39 -3.00
CA THR A 98 17.04 25.38 -1.70
C THR A 98 15.59 25.91 -1.67
N MET A 99 15.03 26.35 -2.81
CA MET A 99 13.61 26.68 -2.96
C MET A 99 12.79 25.59 -3.68
N GLU A 100 13.44 24.54 -4.16
CA GLU A 100 12.83 23.49 -4.99
C GLU A 100 12.58 22.16 -4.26
N SER A 101 13.07 21.97 -3.02
CA SER A 101 12.89 20.69 -2.31
C SER A 101 11.44 20.41 -1.92
N HIS A 102 10.70 21.44 -1.46
CA HIS A 102 9.26 21.30 -1.20
C HIS A 102 8.46 21.04 -2.48
N VAL A 103 8.89 21.63 -3.60
CA VAL A 103 8.26 21.46 -4.91
C VAL A 103 8.53 20.05 -5.44
N LEU A 104 9.77 19.57 -5.33
CA LEU A 104 10.15 18.22 -5.73
C LEU A 104 9.51 17.15 -4.84
N ASP A 105 9.43 17.37 -3.53
CA ASP A 105 8.68 16.51 -2.61
C ASP A 105 7.17 16.52 -2.92
N PHE A 106 6.60 17.67 -3.30
CA PHE A 106 5.21 17.78 -3.74
C PHE A 106 4.97 17.04 -5.06
N PHE A 107 5.84 17.21 -6.06
CA PHE A 107 5.76 16.48 -7.32
C PHE A 107 5.98 14.98 -7.11
N PHE A 108 6.90 14.59 -6.22
CA PHE A 108 7.12 13.20 -5.86
C PHE A 108 5.88 12.60 -5.19
N MET A 109 5.32 13.26 -4.17
CA MET A 109 4.09 12.83 -3.52
C MET A 109 2.91 12.78 -4.48
N LEU A 110 2.77 13.79 -5.34
CA LEU A 110 1.72 13.83 -6.36
C LEU A 110 1.89 12.68 -7.35
N THR A 111 3.11 12.41 -7.81
CA THR A 111 3.42 11.31 -8.73
C THR A 111 3.13 9.96 -8.08
N VAL A 112 3.58 9.75 -6.85
CA VAL A 112 3.35 8.51 -6.11
C VAL A 112 1.85 8.33 -5.85
N VAL A 113 1.13 9.34 -5.36
CA VAL A 113 -0.32 9.25 -5.12
C VAL A 113 -1.09 9.03 -6.42
N ALA A 114 -0.74 9.77 -7.48
CA ALA A 114 -1.42 9.71 -8.77
C ALA A 114 -1.15 8.41 -9.53
N ILE A 115 0.00 7.77 -9.34
CA ILE A 115 0.32 6.49 -10.00
C ILE A 115 -0.12 5.30 -9.14
N TRP A 116 0.07 5.37 -7.82
CA TRP A 116 -0.18 4.24 -6.93
C TRP A 116 -1.63 3.80 -6.94
N LYS A 117 -2.57 4.75 -6.83
CA LYS A 117 -4.01 4.44 -6.84
C LYS A 117 -4.46 3.76 -8.14
N PRO A 118 -4.24 4.34 -9.34
CA PRO A 118 -4.68 3.69 -10.57
C PRO A 118 -3.96 2.37 -10.81
N VAL A 119 -2.67 2.23 -10.48
CA VAL A 119 -1.97 0.95 -10.61
C VAL A 119 -2.60 -0.12 -9.72
N ALA A 120 -2.88 0.19 -8.45
CA ALA A 120 -3.53 -0.74 -7.54
C ALA A 120 -4.94 -1.13 -8.01
N PHE A 121 -5.76 -0.16 -8.43
CA PHE A 121 -7.09 -0.44 -8.99
C PHE A 121 -7.00 -1.28 -10.26
N THR A 122 -6.07 -0.97 -11.16
CA THR A 122 -5.89 -1.72 -12.42
C THR A 122 -5.53 -3.17 -12.12
N LEU A 123 -4.58 -3.41 -11.22
CA LEU A 123 -4.19 -4.76 -10.80
C LEU A 123 -5.38 -5.52 -10.18
N LEU A 124 -6.13 -4.89 -9.27
CA LEU A 124 -7.32 -5.51 -8.66
C LEU A 124 -8.39 -5.84 -9.70
N TYR A 125 -8.68 -4.94 -10.64
CA TYR A 125 -9.64 -5.20 -11.71
C TYR A 125 -9.15 -6.33 -12.62
N THR A 126 -7.87 -6.35 -12.98
CA THR A 126 -7.33 -7.44 -13.81
C THR A 126 -7.44 -8.79 -13.11
N GLU A 127 -7.18 -8.87 -11.80
CA GLU A 127 -7.36 -10.10 -11.03
C GLU A 127 -8.84 -10.52 -11.01
N LEU A 128 -9.75 -9.58 -10.77
CA LEU A 128 -11.19 -9.84 -10.76
C LEU A 128 -11.68 -10.39 -12.11
N TRP A 129 -11.22 -9.79 -13.21
CA TRP A 129 -11.54 -10.24 -14.57
C TRP A 129 -11.03 -11.65 -14.84
N VAL A 130 -9.80 -11.97 -14.46
CA VAL A 130 -9.23 -13.31 -14.64
C VAL A 130 -10.03 -14.35 -13.86
N ARG A 131 -10.34 -14.08 -12.59
CA ARG A 131 -11.16 -14.99 -11.76
C ARG A 131 -12.57 -15.17 -12.32
N ALA A 132 -13.20 -14.08 -12.77
CA ALA A 132 -14.52 -14.14 -13.40
C ALA A 132 -14.52 -15.01 -14.66
N LEU A 133 -13.48 -14.88 -15.50
CA LEU A 133 -13.34 -15.66 -16.73
C LEU A 133 -13.13 -17.14 -16.43
N VAL A 134 -12.24 -17.47 -15.48
CA VAL A 134 -12.02 -18.87 -15.05
C VAL A 134 -13.32 -19.50 -14.54
N HIS A 135 -14.03 -18.85 -13.62
CA HIS A 135 -15.29 -19.40 -13.10
C HIS A 135 -16.43 -19.44 -14.13
N ALA A 136 -16.46 -18.50 -15.08
CA ALA A 136 -17.39 -18.55 -16.21
C ALA A 136 -17.10 -19.76 -17.12
N THR A 137 -15.83 -20.09 -17.36
CA THR A 137 -15.46 -21.28 -18.13
C THR A 137 -15.78 -22.57 -17.39
N GLU A 138 -15.47 -22.66 -16.08
CA GLU A 138 -15.81 -23.82 -15.26
C GLU A 138 -17.32 -24.06 -15.19
N SER A 139 -18.10 -23.00 -14.93
CA SER A 139 -19.57 -23.09 -14.91
C SER A 139 -20.16 -23.42 -16.29
N GLY A 140 -19.60 -22.90 -17.37
CA GLY A 140 -19.99 -23.25 -18.74
C GLY A 140 -19.71 -24.72 -19.07
N VAL A 141 -18.55 -25.24 -18.69
CA VAL A 141 -18.19 -26.66 -18.86
C VAL A 141 -19.10 -27.55 -18.02
N LEU A 142 -19.40 -27.17 -16.79
CA LEU A 142 -20.33 -27.89 -15.92
C LEU A 142 -21.78 -27.84 -16.43
N ALA A 143 -22.20 -26.72 -17.01
CA ALA A 143 -23.52 -26.59 -17.65
C ALA A 143 -23.62 -27.47 -18.90
N MET A 144 -22.56 -27.53 -19.73
CA MET A 144 -22.51 -28.40 -20.90
C MET A 144 -22.44 -29.88 -20.52
N SER A 145 -21.65 -30.25 -19.51
CA SER A 145 -21.54 -31.64 -19.06
C SER A 145 -22.84 -32.12 -18.41
N SER A 146 -23.51 -31.27 -17.63
CA SER A 146 -24.83 -31.58 -17.06
C SER A 146 -25.92 -31.61 -18.12
N ALA A 147 -26.01 -30.64 -19.04
CA ALA A 147 -26.99 -30.66 -20.15
C ALA A 147 -26.77 -31.86 -21.09
N GLY A 148 -25.51 -32.19 -21.38
CA GLY A 148 -25.13 -33.40 -22.13
C GLY A 148 -25.53 -34.68 -21.39
N ALA A 149 -25.33 -34.74 -20.07
CA ALA A 149 -25.75 -35.85 -19.23
C ALA A 149 -27.28 -36.02 -19.21
N TRP A 150 -28.04 -34.93 -19.11
CA TRP A 150 -29.51 -34.95 -19.17
C TRP A 150 -30.02 -35.44 -20.53
N ASN A 151 -29.41 -34.98 -21.63
CA ASN A 151 -29.76 -35.46 -22.97
C ASN A 151 -29.43 -36.95 -23.16
N TRP A 152 -28.27 -37.41 -22.69
CA TRP A 152 -27.90 -38.83 -22.75
C TRP A 152 -28.83 -39.71 -21.90
N LEU A 153 -29.14 -39.29 -20.67
CA LEU A 153 -30.07 -39.99 -19.79
C LEU A 153 -31.48 -40.05 -20.39
N ALA A 154 -31.97 -38.95 -20.96
CA ALA A 154 -33.26 -38.93 -21.66
C ALA A 154 -33.26 -39.91 -22.84
N THR A 155 -32.21 -39.91 -23.66
CA THR A 155 -32.11 -40.79 -24.83
C THR A 155 -32.04 -42.27 -24.45
N VAL A 156 -31.27 -42.62 -23.42
CA VAL A 156 -31.17 -43.99 -22.90
C VAL A 156 -32.48 -44.44 -22.26
N SER A 157 -33.16 -43.56 -21.51
CA SER A 157 -34.46 -43.89 -20.91
C SER A 157 -35.52 -44.17 -21.97
N VAL A 158 -35.59 -43.35 -23.03
CA VAL A 158 -36.52 -43.53 -24.15
C VAL A 158 -36.20 -44.80 -24.92
N ALA A 159 -34.92 -45.06 -25.22
CA ALA A 159 -34.48 -46.28 -25.90
C ALA A 159 -34.83 -47.54 -25.10
N LEU A 160 -34.60 -47.54 -23.77
CA LEU A 160 -34.97 -48.65 -22.89
C LEU A 160 -36.49 -48.87 -22.83
N THR A 161 -37.28 -47.79 -22.77
CA THR A 161 -38.75 -47.92 -22.80
C THR A 161 -39.27 -48.46 -24.13
N LEU A 162 -38.67 -48.06 -25.27
CA LEU A 162 -39.04 -48.58 -26.59
C LEU A 162 -38.62 -50.04 -26.78
N MET A 163 -37.44 -50.43 -26.32
CA MET A 163 -37.00 -51.83 -26.34
C MET A 163 -37.87 -52.71 -25.43
N GLY A 164 -38.22 -52.23 -24.23
CA GLY A 164 -39.14 -52.91 -23.32
C GLY A 164 -40.55 -53.04 -23.92
N ALA A 165 -41.06 -52.00 -24.58
CA ALA A 165 -42.34 -52.04 -25.28
C ALA A 165 -42.33 -53.01 -26.47
N GLY A 166 -41.22 -53.08 -27.22
CA GLY A 166 -41.04 -54.02 -28.34
C GLY A 166 -40.91 -55.48 -27.92
N MET A 167 -40.47 -55.75 -26.68
CA MET A 167 -40.44 -57.11 -26.12
C MET A 167 -41.78 -57.57 -25.54
N VAL A 168 -42.71 -56.65 -25.26
CA VAL A 168 -44.02 -56.93 -24.64
C VAL A 168 -45.15 -57.02 -25.69
N LEU A 169 -44.92 -56.54 -26.91
CA LEU A 169 -45.88 -56.67 -28.01
C LEU A 169 -45.61 -57.97 -28.81
N PRO A 170 -46.54 -58.95 -28.84
CA PRO A 170 -46.45 -60.05 -29.78
C PRO A 170 -46.72 -59.53 -31.20
N THR A 171 -45.95 -60.05 -32.17
CA THR A 171 -46.15 -59.83 -33.61
C THR A 171 -47.57 -60.14 -34.07
#